data_AF-A0A150MA62-F1
#
_entry.id   AF-A0A150MA62-F1
#
_cell.length_a   1.000
_cell.length_b   1.000
_cell.length_c   1.000
_cell.angle_alpha   90.00
_cell.angle_beta   90.00
_cell.angle_gamma   90.00
#
_symmetry.space_group_name_H-M   'P 1'
#
loop_
_entity.id
_entity.type
_entity.pdbx_description
1 polymer ?
#
loop_
_entity_poly.entity_id
_entity_poly.type
_entity_poly.pdbx_seq_one_letter_code
_entity_poly.pdbx_strand_id
1 'polypeptide(L)'
;MNPIKHQIGTSKKNIVWVKDIDLEILKMLHEYRSLALYQIEYYLEQAYGIKRNTIRKKLLRWKKKKIVCSKIYTKLPTAMVYYRLDDEGIKLLKEYTIIPQNETIYSENSTNRKNTDHYFGVRDIVLKTKLLLGNLGDGLYSGSPEQFSPFVFPDWIMKFKNRTLCLELDIGTESIGIIRDKISKYHQYATRRPDENVYVLFAVIDDVDPNLKFKDFYAKDRSKRIINLKDAIIDSNVLDCSNLHVYVVSLSRVAVVAKKILTGTYPYDNLERHKLSVVSMKLLEMNDKDSYQKEELNADDFYLAEVNESLYADGHFSIRKNMEQKTVAIKVMEEGNVRDLDRLRYLALLRQEKRFKKSVDLILGVYADTDELKNDILGKPLEKTNLISTEMWMDFGEIPSMFQMVNSSRLEEVAIHES
;
A
#
# COMPACT_ATOMS: atom_id res chain seq x y z
N MET A 1 -24.37 -20.81 12.72
CA MET A 1 -24.48 -22.18 12.14
C MET A 1 -24.00 -23.20 13.17
N ASN A 2 -24.56 -24.41 13.14
CA ASN A 2 -24.18 -25.49 14.05
C ASN A 2 -22.84 -26.12 13.62
N PRO A 3 -21.92 -26.42 14.56
CA PRO A 3 -20.65 -27.07 14.22
C PRO A 3 -20.90 -28.43 13.54
N ILE A 4 -20.26 -28.66 12.40
CA ILE A 4 -20.37 -29.93 11.68
C ILE A 4 -19.37 -30.91 12.29
N LYS A 5 -19.86 -32.13 12.55
CA LYS A 5 -19.06 -33.18 13.17
C LYS A 5 -18.24 -33.89 12.09
N HIS A 6 -16.93 -33.74 12.13
CA HIS A 6 -16.04 -34.48 11.25
C HIS A 6 -15.27 -35.57 12.02
N GLN A 7 -15.26 -36.79 11.51
CA GLN A 7 -14.57 -37.91 12.13
C GLN A 7 -13.28 -38.21 11.37
N ILE A 8 -12.14 -37.84 11.97
CA ILE A 8 -10.82 -38.22 11.45
C ILE A 8 -10.48 -39.58 12.05
N GLY A 9 -10.40 -40.65 11.26
CA GLY A 9 -10.02 -42.00 11.71
C GLY A 9 -11.13 -42.85 12.36
N THR A 10 -10.82 -44.13 12.62
CA THR A 10 -11.81 -45.17 12.99
C THR A 10 -12.20 -45.19 14.48
N SER A 11 -11.51 -44.46 15.36
CA SER A 11 -11.79 -44.47 16.80
C SER A 11 -12.61 -43.26 17.26
N LYS A 12 -13.52 -43.45 18.23
CA LYS A 12 -14.29 -42.36 18.88
C LYS A 12 -13.39 -41.26 19.49
N LYS A 13 -12.13 -41.57 19.84
CA LYS A 13 -11.15 -40.60 20.36
C LYS A 13 -10.60 -39.66 19.28
N ASN A 14 -10.79 -39.99 18.00
CA ASN A 14 -10.24 -39.22 16.88
C ASN A 14 -11.21 -38.24 16.21
N ILE A 15 -12.44 -38.08 16.74
CA ILE A 15 -13.41 -37.07 16.26
C ILE A 15 -12.86 -35.64 16.46
N VAL A 16 -13.03 -34.77 15.45
CA VAL A 16 -12.71 -33.34 15.48
C VAL A 16 -13.92 -32.56 15.01
N TRP A 17 -14.41 -31.66 15.86
CA TRP A 17 -15.47 -30.74 15.48
C TRP A 17 -14.85 -29.62 14.65
N VAL A 18 -15.36 -29.46 13.43
CA VAL A 18 -14.90 -28.45 12.47
C VAL A 18 -16.02 -27.44 12.29
N LYS A 19 -15.73 -26.19 12.64
CA LYS A 19 -16.61 -25.03 12.43
C LYS A 19 -16.27 -24.34 11.11
N ASP A 20 -17.12 -23.43 10.65
CA ASP A 20 -16.85 -22.65 9.44
C ASP A 20 -15.54 -21.87 9.54
N ILE A 21 -15.29 -21.27 10.71
CA ILE A 21 -14.01 -20.60 11.02
C ILE A 21 -12.81 -21.55 10.98
N ASP A 22 -13.02 -22.84 11.25
CA ASP A 22 -11.94 -23.83 11.15
C ASP A 22 -11.60 -24.10 9.69
N LEU A 23 -12.62 -24.23 8.84
CA LEU A 23 -12.45 -24.38 7.40
C LEU A 23 -11.77 -23.16 6.77
N GLU A 24 -12.08 -21.96 7.26
CA GLU A 24 -11.42 -20.74 6.80
C GLU A 24 -9.93 -20.71 7.18
N ILE A 25 -9.56 -21.10 8.40
CA ILE A 25 -8.15 -21.21 8.79
C ILE A 25 -7.41 -22.20 7.90
N LEU A 26 -8.02 -23.35 7.61
CA LEU A 26 -7.43 -24.36 6.73
C LEU A 26 -7.30 -23.82 5.30
N LYS A 27 -8.33 -23.13 4.78
CA LYS A 27 -8.30 -22.47 3.47
C LYS A 27 -7.18 -21.43 3.40
N MET A 28 -6.99 -20.61 4.43
CA MET A 28 -5.87 -19.68 4.49
C MET A 28 -4.53 -20.42 4.45
N LEU A 29 -4.34 -21.46 5.27
CA LEU A 29 -3.10 -22.24 5.25
C LEU A 29 -2.84 -22.91 3.89
N HIS A 30 -3.90 -23.25 3.16
CA HIS A 30 -3.80 -23.72 1.78
C HIS A 30 -3.33 -22.62 0.82
N GLU A 31 -4.02 -21.47 0.82
CA GLU A 31 -3.73 -20.32 -0.04
C GLU A 31 -2.30 -19.80 0.17
N TYR A 32 -1.90 -19.60 1.42
CA TYR A 32 -0.60 -19.05 1.77
C TYR A 32 0.51 -20.09 1.84
N ARG A 33 0.20 -21.38 1.67
CA ARG A 33 1.05 -22.58 1.87
C ARG A 33 1.54 -22.77 3.30
N SER A 34 1.95 -21.70 3.97
CA SER A 34 2.27 -21.67 5.38
C SER A 34 2.11 -20.27 5.96
N LEU A 35 1.80 -20.21 7.26
CA LEU A 35 1.69 -18.98 8.04
C LEU A 35 2.43 -19.13 9.36
N ALA A 36 3.09 -18.07 9.80
CA ALA A 36 3.67 -18.03 11.14
C ALA A 36 2.57 -17.94 12.20
N LEU A 37 2.84 -18.47 13.39
CA LEU A 37 1.86 -18.50 14.48
C LEU A 37 1.34 -17.10 14.82
N TYR A 38 2.21 -16.08 14.84
CA TYR A 38 1.79 -14.70 15.13
C TYR A 38 0.83 -14.15 14.07
N GLN A 39 0.96 -14.56 12.81
CA GLN A 39 0.07 -14.15 11.71
C GLN A 39 -1.32 -14.75 11.87
N ILE A 40 -1.38 -16.06 12.17
CA ILE A 40 -2.63 -16.77 12.44
C ILE A 40 -3.32 -16.18 13.68
N GLU A 41 -2.54 -15.91 14.73
CA GLU A 41 -3.03 -15.28 15.96
C GLU A 41 -3.60 -13.89 15.71
N TYR A 42 -2.84 -13.03 15.03
CA TYR A 42 -3.25 -11.68 14.71
C TYR A 42 -4.52 -11.69 13.86
N TYR A 43 -4.55 -12.46 12.76
CA TYR A 43 -5.71 -12.51 11.87
C TYR A 43 -6.98 -12.97 12.59
N LEU A 44 -6.93 -14.07 13.34
CA LEU A 44 -8.12 -14.60 14.01
C LEU A 44 -8.55 -13.77 15.22
N GLU A 45 -7.62 -13.07 15.87
CA GLU A 45 -7.94 -12.12 16.92
C GLU A 45 -8.66 -10.89 16.34
N GLN A 46 -8.17 -10.34 15.23
CA GLN A 46 -8.76 -9.15 14.59
C GLN A 46 -10.08 -9.47 13.87
N ALA A 47 -10.15 -10.56 13.09
CA ALA A 47 -11.35 -10.91 12.33
C ALA A 47 -12.48 -11.50 13.19
N TYR A 48 -12.13 -12.24 14.26
CA TYR A 48 -13.09 -13.08 14.99
C TYR A 48 -13.06 -12.94 16.52
N GLY A 49 -12.22 -12.06 17.06
CA GLY A 49 -12.08 -11.89 18.51
C GLY A 49 -11.57 -13.15 19.24
N ILE A 50 -10.92 -14.09 18.54
CA ILE A 50 -10.44 -15.33 19.17
C ILE A 50 -9.13 -15.05 19.92
N LYS A 51 -9.15 -15.30 21.23
CA LYS A 51 -7.95 -15.19 22.08
C LYS A 51 -6.80 -16.06 21.57
N ARG A 52 -5.59 -15.50 21.49
CA ARG A 52 -4.35 -16.19 21.03
C ARG A 52 -4.11 -17.56 21.68
N ASN A 53 -4.34 -17.70 22.98
CA ASN A 53 -4.18 -18.98 23.69
C ASN A 53 -5.15 -20.08 23.20
N THR A 54 -6.36 -19.71 22.79
CA THR A 54 -7.33 -20.63 22.19
C THR A 54 -6.84 -21.13 20.84
N ILE A 55 -6.27 -20.24 20.04
CA ILE A 55 -5.69 -20.54 18.71
C ILE A 55 -4.53 -21.52 18.87
N ARG A 56 -3.57 -21.22 19.76
CA ARG A 56 -2.42 -22.10 20.06
C ARG A 56 -2.86 -23.51 20.45
N LYS A 57 -3.78 -23.63 21.41
CA LYS A 57 -4.31 -24.93 21.87
C LYS A 57 -4.99 -25.70 20.72
N LYS A 58 -5.73 -25.00 19.85
CA LYS A 58 -6.37 -25.59 18.68
C LYS A 58 -5.34 -26.14 17.68
N LEU A 59 -4.36 -25.33 17.30
CA LEU A 59 -3.31 -25.74 16.36
C LEU A 59 -2.47 -26.93 16.89
N LEU A 60 -2.16 -26.96 18.19
CA LEU A 60 -1.48 -28.11 18.82
C LEU A 60 -2.33 -29.38 18.76
N ARG A 61 -3.66 -29.27 18.96
CA ARG A 61 -4.58 -30.41 18.83
C ARG A 61 -4.68 -30.88 17.37
N TRP A 62 -4.77 -29.95 16.42
CA TRP A 62 -4.78 -30.26 14.98
C TRP A 62 -3.49 -30.91 14.52
N LYS A 63 -2.35 -30.50 15.08
CA LYS A 63 -1.06 -31.15 14.84
C LYS A 63 -1.05 -32.63 15.23
N LYS A 64 -1.60 -32.97 16.41
CA LYS A 64 -1.72 -34.38 16.85
C LYS A 64 -2.62 -35.22 15.93
N LYS A 65 -3.50 -34.57 15.16
CA LYS A 65 -4.47 -35.18 14.26
C LYS A 65 -4.02 -35.15 12.80
N LYS A 66 -2.80 -34.69 12.49
CA LYS A 66 -2.29 -34.51 11.12
C LYS A 66 -3.17 -33.62 10.23
N ILE A 67 -3.91 -32.69 10.82
CA ILE A 67 -4.64 -31.66 10.07
C ILE A 67 -3.68 -30.56 9.62
N VAL A 68 -2.76 -30.19 10.52
CA VAL A 68 -1.68 -29.24 10.25
C VAL A 68 -0.38 -29.86 10.73
N CYS A 69 0.74 -29.41 10.18
CA CYS A 69 2.05 -29.68 10.76
C CYS A 69 2.76 -28.36 11.05
N SER A 70 3.75 -28.41 11.95
CA SER A 70 4.49 -27.22 12.37
C SER A 70 5.98 -27.44 12.26
N LYS A 71 6.70 -26.38 11.91
CA LYS A 71 8.16 -26.35 11.86
C LYS A 71 8.67 -25.11 12.59
N ILE A 72 9.88 -25.23 13.13
CA ILE A 72 10.59 -24.14 13.79
C ILE A 72 11.69 -23.67 12.85
N TYR A 73 11.70 -22.38 12.54
CA TYR A 73 12.57 -21.86 11.50
C TYR A 73 13.86 -21.22 12.02
N THR A 74 13.79 -20.51 13.14
CA THR A 74 14.89 -19.79 13.78
C THR A 74 15.31 -20.48 15.07
N LYS A 75 16.58 -20.34 15.46
CA LYS A 75 17.05 -20.80 16.78
C LYS A 75 16.51 -19.86 17.87
N LEU A 76 16.33 -20.38 19.08
CA LEU A 76 15.96 -19.58 20.26
C LEU A 76 16.93 -18.40 20.45
N PRO A 77 16.45 -17.23 20.96
CA PRO A 77 15.15 -16.96 21.57
C PRO A 77 14.04 -16.52 20.60
N THR A 78 14.33 -16.29 19.31
CA THR A 78 13.38 -15.76 18.31
C THR A 78 12.68 -16.85 17.50
N ALA A 79 12.52 -18.06 18.07
CA ALA A 79 11.98 -19.23 17.38
C ALA A 79 10.60 -18.97 16.78
N MET A 80 10.55 -18.81 15.45
CA MET A 80 9.31 -18.66 14.71
C MET A 80 8.75 -20.04 14.39
N VAL A 81 7.58 -20.33 14.96
CA VAL A 81 6.78 -21.50 14.63
C VAL A 81 5.86 -21.11 13.49
N TYR A 82 5.88 -21.87 12.42
CA TYR A 82 4.89 -21.75 11.35
C TYR A 82 4.13 -23.06 11.17
N TYR A 83 2.92 -22.92 10.66
CA TYR A 83 1.99 -23.99 10.39
C TYR A 83 1.71 -24.06 8.89
N ARG A 84 1.46 -25.28 8.41
CA ARG A 84 0.94 -25.57 7.08
C ARG A 84 -0.06 -26.71 7.18
N LEU A 85 -0.81 -26.94 6.11
CA LEU A 85 -1.66 -28.12 6.02
C LEU A 85 -0.82 -29.40 6.00
N ASP A 86 -1.39 -30.43 6.61
CA ASP A 86 -0.93 -31.81 6.58
C ASP A 86 -2.03 -32.64 5.90
N ASP A 87 -1.81 -33.94 5.69
CA ASP A 87 -2.62 -34.76 4.77
C ASP A 87 -4.13 -34.72 5.10
N GLU A 88 -4.50 -34.81 6.38
CA GLU A 88 -5.91 -34.77 6.80
C GLU A 88 -6.53 -33.37 6.64
N GLY A 89 -5.73 -32.31 6.70
CA GLY A 89 -6.19 -30.94 6.46
C GLY A 89 -6.56 -30.70 5.01
N ILE A 90 -5.77 -31.24 4.08
CA ILE A 90 -6.06 -31.20 2.64
C ILE A 90 -7.31 -32.03 2.33
N LYS A 91 -7.41 -33.23 2.92
CA LYS A 91 -8.58 -34.10 2.77
C LYS A 91 -9.86 -33.40 3.23
N LEU A 92 -9.82 -32.74 4.39
CA LEU A 92 -10.92 -31.91 4.88
C LEU A 92 -11.33 -30.85 3.86
N LEU A 93 -10.38 -30.05 3.35
CA LEU A 93 -10.74 -29.01 2.37
C LEU A 93 -11.38 -29.57 1.10
N LYS A 94 -10.94 -30.76 0.63
CA LYS A 94 -11.53 -31.46 -0.52
C LYS A 94 -12.95 -31.94 -0.23
N GLU A 95 -13.16 -32.58 0.91
CA GLU A 95 -14.49 -33.10 1.30
C GLU A 95 -15.53 -31.98 1.43
N TYR A 96 -15.11 -30.81 1.90
CA TYR A 96 -15.96 -29.62 2.00
C TYR A 96 -16.00 -28.81 0.70
N THR A 97 -15.46 -29.32 -0.40
CA THR A 97 -15.44 -28.68 -1.74
C THR A 97 -14.82 -27.28 -1.76
N ILE A 98 -13.92 -27.00 -0.80
CA ILE A 98 -13.21 -25.71 -0.72
C ILE A 98 -12.05 -25.69 -1.72
N ILE A 99 -11.44 -26.86 -1.97
CA ILE A 99 -10.38 -27.03 -2.98
C ILE A 99 -10.74 -28.19 -3.94
N PRO A 100 -10.26 -28.16 -5.20
CA PRO A 100 -10.45 -29.24 -6.16
C PRO A 100 -9.92 -30.61 -5.70
N GLN A 101 -10.58 -31.69 -6.13
CA GLN A 101 -10.20 -33.06 -5.77
C GLN A 101 -8.81 -33.47 -6.32
N ASN A 102 -8.44 -32.93 -7.48
CA ASN A 102 -7.16 -33.17 -8.14
C ASN A 102 -6.01 -32.32 -7.58
N GLU A 103 -6.27 -31.39 -6.65
CA GLU A 103 -5.21 -30.56 -6.09
C GLU A 103 -4.27 -31.40 -5.22
N THR A 104 -2.97 -31.36 -5.51
CA THR A 104 -1.95 -32.12 -4.80
C THR A 104 -1.37 -31.33 -3.63
N ILE A 105 -0.85 -32.05 -2.64
CA ILE A 105 -0.05 -31.42 -1.57
C ILE A 105 1.16 -30.77 -2.22
N TYR A 106 1.29 -29.46 -2.05
CA TYR A 106 2.46 -28.72 -2.50
C TYR A 106 3.69 -29.31 -1.81
N SER A 107 4.64 -29.82 -2.61
CA SER A 107 5.95 -30.24 -2.12
C SER A 107 6.57 -29.10 -1.32
N GLU A 108 7.43 -29.43 -0.35
CA GLU A 108 8.19 -28.42 0.37
C GLU A 108 8.94 -27.53 -0.61
N ASN A 109 8.37 -26.37 -0.94
CA ASN A 109 9.17 -25.24 -1.33
C ASN A 109 9.98 -24.93 -0.09
N SER A 110 11.23 -25.43 -0.07
CA SER A 110 12.18 -25.15 0.98
C SER A 110 12.31 -23.64 1.03
N THR A 111 11.57 -22.99 1.93
CA THR A 111 11.81 -21.59 2.25
C THR A 111 13.28 -21.54 2.66
N ASN A 112 14.09 -20.98 1.77
CA ASN A 112 15.52 -20.88 2.00
C ASN A 112 15.69 -19.98 3.22
N ARG A 113 16.50 -20.40 4.21
CA ARG A 113 16.65 -19.71 5.51
C ARG A 113 16.96 -18.21 5.40
N LYS A 114 17.49 -17.79 4.26
CA LYS A 114 17.82 -16.40 3.93
C LYS A 114 16.60 -15.53 3.56
N ASN A 115 15.48 -16.11 3.11
CA ASN A 115 14.34 -15.35 2.56
C ASN A 115 13.10 -15.36 3.48
N THR A 116 13.31 -15.54 4.78
CA THR A 116 12.22 -15.77 5.76
C THR A 116 11.40 -14.52 6.03
N ASP A 117 12.07 -13.41 6.29
CA ASP A 117 11.44 -12.12 6.56
C ASP A 117 10.70 -11.65 5.31
N HIS A 118 11.31 -11.86 4.14
CA HIS A 118 10.65 -11.63 2.88
C HIS A 118 9.39 -12.50 2.73
N TYR A 119 9.50 -13.82 2.93
CA TYR A 119 8.38 -14.74 2.77
C TYR A 119 7.21 -14.43 3.72
N PHE A 120 7.47 -14.19 5.00
CA PHE A 120 6.40 -13.88 5.96
C PHE A 120 5.93 -12.44 5.88
N GLY A 121 6.80 -11.48 5.54
CA GLY A 121 6.42 -10.08 5.34
C GLY A 121 5.38 -9.94 4.23
N VAL A 122 5.54 -10.65 3.10
CA VAL A 122 4.53 -10.65 2.03
C VAL A 122 3.18 -11.13 2.55
N ARG A 123 3.16 -12.18 3.39
CA ARG A 123 1.92 -12.69 4.00
C ARG A 123 1.31 -11.70 4.99
N ASP A 124 2.13 -10.97 5.74
CA ASP A 124 1.63 -9.92 6.64
C ASP A 124 0.89 -8.83 5.86
N ILE A 125 1.43 -8.40 4.72
CA ILE A 125 0.78 -7.44 3.81
C ILE A 125 -0.60 -7.95 3.41
N VAL A 126 -0.67 -9.16 2.88
CA VAL A 126 -1.91 -9.70 2.31
C VAL A 126 -2.96 -9.91 3.40
N LEU A 127 -2.57 -10.47 4.55
CA LEU A 127 -3.48 -10.70 5.67
C LEU A 127 -4.05 -9.39 6.22
N LYS A 128 -3.20 -8.38 6.45
CA LYS A 128 -3.65 -7.07 6.92
C LYS A 128 -4.54 -6.39 5.89
N THR A 129 -4.20 -6.47 4.61
CA THR A 129 -5.03 -5.91 3.53
C THR A 129 -6.42 -6.58 3.51
N LYS A 130 -6.49 -7.92 3.62
CA LYS A 130 -7.77 -8.65 3.72
C LYS A 130 -8.58 -8.21 4.95
N LEU A 131 -7.95 -8.04 6.11
CA LEU A 131 -8.62 -7.53 7.32
C LEU A 131 -9.19 -6.13 7.13
N LEU A 132 -8.43 -5.21 6.50
CA LEU A 132 -8.88 -3.84 6.27
C LEU A 132 -9.98 -3.72 5.20
N LEU A 133 -10.00 -4.65 4.24
CA LEU A 133 -11.08 -4.75 3.25
C LEU A 133 -12.38 -5.27 3.90
N GLY A 134 -12.30 -6.24 4.80
CA GLY A 134 -13.48 -6.89 5.36
C GLY A 134 -14.41 -7.38 4.25
N ASN A 135 -15.71 -7.09 4.38
CA ASN A 135 -16.73 -7.46 3.38
C ASN A 135 -16.58 -6.74 2.04
N LEU A 136 -15.85 -5.62 1.96
CA LEU A 136 -15.57 -4.95 0.68
C LEU A 136 -14.69 -5.81 -0.24
N GLY A 137 -14.03 -6.84 0.31
CA GLY A 137 -13.21 -7.79 -0.41
C GLY A 137 -13.96 -8.97 -1.02
N ASP A 138 -15.30 -9.00 -1.01
CA ASP A 138 -16.05 -10.09 -1.63
C ASP A 138 -15.77 -10.18 -3.14
N GLY A 139 -15.19 -11.30 -3.58
CA GLY A 139 -14.72 -11.49 -4.97
C GLY A 139 -13.25 -11.09 -5.21
N LEU A 140 -12.51 -10.73 -4.17
CA LEU A 140 -11.07 -10.54 -4.23
C LEU A 140 -10.36 -11.86 -4.53
N TYR A 141 -9.66 -11.91 -5.66
CA TYR A 141 -8.67 -12.94 -5.91
C TYR A 141 -7.36 -12.55 -5.23
N SER A 142 -6.70 -13.51 -4.59
CA SER A 142 -5.41 -13.32 -3.92
C SER A 142 -4.59 -14.59 -4.08
N GLY A 143 -3.43 -14.51 -4.73
CA GLY A 143 -2.65 -15.69 -5.05
C GLY A 143 -1.17 -15.44 -5.34
N SER A 144 -0.45 -16.57 -5.42
CA SER A 144 0.96 -16.64 -5.83
C SER A 144 1.14 -16.25 -7.30
N PRO A 145 2.27 -15.63 -7.69
CA PRO A 145 2.56 -15.18 -9.06
C PRO A 145 2.57 -16.26 -10.14
N GLU A 146 2.65 -17.54 -9.78
CA GLU A 146 2.75 -18.67 -10.73
C GLU A 146 1.64 -18.69 -11.80
N GLN A 147 0.51 -18.01 -11.55
CA GLN A 147 -0.64 -17.93 -12.44
C GLN A 147 -0.76 -16.60 -13.22
N PHE A 148 0.21 -15.68 -13.07
CA PHE A 148 0.04 -14.30 -13.51
C PHE A 148 0.50 -14.01 -14.93
N SER A 149 1.77 -14.29 -15.19
CA SER A 149 2.45 -13.95 -16.43
C SER A 149 3.80 -14.68 -16.48
N PRO A 150 4.25 -15.15 -17.66
CA PRO A 150 5.60 -15.67 -17.82
C PRO A 150 6.69 -14.58 -17.75
N PHE A 151 6.31 -13.29 -17.81
CA PHE A 151 7.26 -12.16 -17.92
C PHE A 151 7.48 -11.42 -16.60
N VAL A 152 6.54 -11.50 -15.66
CA VAL A 152 6.58 -10.76 -14.39
C VAL A 152 6.16 -11.67 -13.26
N PHE A 153 6.99 -11.74 -12.23
CA PHE A 153 6.77 -12.56 -11.04
C PHE A 153 6.76 -11.66 -9.81
N PRO A 154 5.62 -10.99 -9.52
CA PRO A 154 5.47 -10.28 -8.24
C PRO A 154 5.61 -11.24 -7.08
N ASP A 155 5.86 -10.73 -5.87
CA ASP A 155 5.86 -11.58 -4.69
C ASP A 155 4.46 -12.08 -4.33
N TRP A 156 3.45 -11.27 -4.63
CA TRP A 156 2.06 -11.63 -4.47
C TRP A 156 1.13 -10.79 -5.34
N ILE A 157 -0.06 -11.33 -5.62
CA ILE A 157 -1.06 -10.65 -6.45
C ILE A 157 -2.40 -10.62 -5.75
N MET A 158 -3.02 -9.46 -5.82
CA MET A 158 -4.40 -9.23 -5.40
C MET A 158 -5.17 -8.64 -6.60
N LYS A 159 -6.28 -9.26 -7.00
CA LYS A 159 -7.13 -8.74 -8.08
C LYS A 159 -8.53 -8.49 -7.57
N PHE A 160 -9.05 -7.32 -7.88
CA PHE A 160 -10.42 -6.94 -7.57
C PHE A 160 -10.99 -6.15 -8.75
N LYS A 161 -12.07 -6.63 -9.35
CA LYS A 161 -12.64 -6.06 -10.59
C LYS A 161 -11.55 -5.95 -11.69
N ASN A 162 -11.39 -4.81 -12.33
CA ASN A 162 -10.39 -4.54 -13.38
C ASN A 162 -9.03 -4.05 -12.84
N ARG A 163 -8.75 -4.28 -11.55
CA ARG A 163 -7.55 -3.78 -10.87
C ARG A 163 -6.67 -4.95 -10.46
N THR A 164 -5.43 -4.91 -10.92
CA THR A 164 -4.41 -5.89 -10.55
C THR A 164 -3.36 -5.22 -9.69
N LEU A 165 -3.31 -5.57 -8.40
CA LEU A 165 -2.27 -5.15 -7.47
C LEU A 165 -1.18 -6.20 -7.36
N CYS A 166 0.01 -5.84 -7.80
CA CYS A 166 1.26 -6.58 -7.66
C CYS A 166 2.00 -6.05 -6.44
N LEU A 167 2.29 -6.94 -5.49
CA LEU A 167 3.05 -6.62 -4.28
C LEU A 167 4.51 -7.02 -4.46
N GLU A 168 5.41 -6.12 -4.07
CA GLU A 168 6.87 -6.31 -4.09
C GLU A 168 7.43 -5.94 -2.71
N LEU A 169 8.02 -6.89 -2.00
CA LEU A 169 8.59 -6.66 -0.69
C LEU A 169 10.09 -6.40 -0.77
N ASP A 170 10.50 -5.20 -0.40
CA ASP A 170 11.90 -4.79 -0.36
C ASP A 170 12.47 -4.94 1.06
N ILE A 171 13.33 -5.94 1.24
CA ILE A 171 14.08 -6.13 2.50
C ILE A 171 15.38 -5.31 2.56
N GLY A 172 15.70 -4.54 1.51
CA GLY A 172 16.90 -3.71 1.39
C GLY A 172 18.13 -4.40 0.81
N THR A 173 17.99 -5.62 0.29
CA THR A 173 19.11 -6.39 -0.30
C THR A 173 19.18 -6.28 -1.83
N GLU A 174 18.10 -5.86 -2.48
CA GLU A 174 18.06 -5.73 -3.94
C GLU A 174 18.82 -4.47 -4.41
N SER A 175 19.64 -4.63 -5.44
CA SER A 175 20.32 -3.51 -6.07
C SER A 175 19.34 -2.66 -6.89
N ILE A 176 19.66 -1.38 -7.09
CA ILE A 176 18.85 -0.46 -7.91
C ILE A 176 18.67 -0.98 -9.35
N GLY A 177 19.67 -1.68 -9.90
CA GLY A 177 19.56 -2.30 -11.22
C GLY A 177 18.44 -3.35 -11.30
N ILE A 178 18.33 -4.22 -10.28
CA ILE A 178 17.26 -5.23 -10.19
C ILE A 178 15.88 -4.56 -10.11
N ILE A 179 15.78 -3.47 -9.35
CA ILE A 179 14.54 -2.70 -9.23
C ILE A 179 14.13 -2.11 -10.58
N ARG A 180 15.07 -1.49 -11.32
CA ARG A 180 14.80 -0.96 -12.67
C ARG A 180 14.37 -2.07 -13.64
N ASP A 181 15.01 -3.23 -13.59
CA ASP A 181 14.63 -4.38 -14.42
C ASP A 181 13.20 -4.87 -14.09
N LYS A 182 12.84 -4.94 -12.80
CA LYS A 182 11.46 -5.27 -12.38
C LYS A 182 10.45 -4.26 -12.94
N ILE A 183 10.73 -2.98 -12.78
CA ILE A 183 9.84 -1.89 -13.24
C ILE A 183 9.68 -1.92 -14.76
N SER A 184 10.76 -2.15 -15.51
CA SER A 184 10.69 -2.32 -16.97
C SER A 184 9.81 -3.50 -17.38
N LYS A 185 9.87 -4.62 -16.65
CA LYS A 185 8.99 -5.78 -16.89
C LYS A 185 7.53 -5.47 -16.60
N TYR A 186 7.23 -4.72 -15.53
CA TYR A 186 5.87 -4.25 -15.26
C TYR A 186 5.34 -3.31 -16.34
N HIS A 187 6.18 -2.40 -16.84
CA HIS A 187 5.84 -1.54 -17.97
C HIS A 187 5.51 -2.37 -19.22
N GLN A 188 6.37 -3.30 -19.61
CA GLN A 188 6.10 -4.22 -20.74
C GLN A 188 4.80 -5.02 -20.56
N TYR A 189 4.50 -5.44 -19.32
CA TYR A 189 3.26 -6.13 -19.00
C TYR A 189 2.03 -5.21 -19.17
N ALA A 190 2.09 -3.99 -18.63
CA ALA A 190 1.01 -3.01 -18.71
C ALA A 190 0.73 -2.56 -20.15
N THR A 191 1.78 -2.30 -20.95
CA THR A 191 1.66 -1.96 -22.37
C THR A 191 0.95 -3.04 -23.18
N ARG A 192 1.16 -4.32 -22.83
CA ARG A 192 0.51 -5.46 -23.51
C ARG A 192 -0.94 -5.69 -23.06
N ARG A 193 -1.39 -5.02 -21.99
CA ARG A 193 -2.73 -5.16 -21.42
C ARG A 193 -3.33 -3.78 -21.13
N PRO A 194 -3.59 -2.96 -22.17
CA PRO A 194 -4.06 -1.59 -22.01
C PRO A 194 -5.41 -1.48 -21.28
N ASP A 195 -6.23 -2.54 -21.31
CA ASP A 195 -7.55 -2.58 -20.65
C ASP A 195 -7.47 -2.92 -19.14
N GLU A 196 -6.30 -3.35 -18.65
CA GLU A 196 -6.07 -3.65 -17.23
C GLU A 196 -5.37 -2.47 -16.54
N ASN A 197 -5.87 -2.07 -15.37
CA ASN A 197 -5.13 -1.17 -14.50
C ASN A 197 -4.16 -1.99 -13.63
N VAL A 198 -2.86 -1.76 -13.86
CA VAL A 198 -1.76 -2.47 -13.21
C VAL A 198 -1.17 -1.59 -12.13
N TYR A 199 -1.22 -2.07 -10.89
CA TYR A 199 -0.68 -1.41 -9.72
C TYR A 199 0.52 -2.19 -9.22
N VAL A 200 1.62 -1.51 -8.96
CA VAL A 200 2.81 -2.08 -8.34
C VAL A 200 3.04 -1.35 -7.03
N LEU A 201 2.97 -2.08 -5.91
CA LEU A 201 3.15 -1.52 -4.58
C LEU A 201 4.42 -2.14 -3.96
N PHE A 202 5.48 -1.34 -3.95
CA PHE A 202 6.71 -1.67 -3.24
C PHE A 202 6.54 -1.37 -1.76
N ALA A 203 6.70 -2.39 -0.93
CA ALA A 203 6.68 -2.31 0.51
C ALA A 203 8.09 -2.44 1.05
N VAL A 204 8.62 -1.41 1.70
CA VAL A 204 9.93 -1.46 2.34
C VAL A 204 9.78 -1.92 3.78
N ILE A 205 10.47 -3.00 4.18
CA ILE A 205 10.45 -3.46 5.58
C ILE A 205 10.89 -2.33 6.52
N ASP A 206 10.08 -2.11 7.56
CA ASP A 206 10.34 -1.26 8.71
C ASP A 206 10.05 -2.05 10.01
N ASP A 207 10.50 -1.52 11.15
CA ASP A 207 10.20 -2.07 12.49
C ASP A 207 9.27 -1.13 13.29
N VAL A 208 8.27 -0.56 12.60
CA VAL A 208 7.32 0.37 13.21
C VAL A 208 6.14 -0.37 13.85
N ASP A 209 5.61 -1.41 13.20
CA ASP A 209 4.46 -2.15 13.69
C ASP A 209 4.87 -3.31 14.63
N PRO A 210 4.49 -3.26 15.92
CA PRO A 210 4.88 -4.27 16.91
C PRO A 210 4.25 -5.66 16.68
N ASN A 211 3.25 -5.76 15.81
CA ASN A 211 2.63 -7.04 15.44
C ASN A 211 3.41 -7.76 14.33
N LEU A 212 4.31 -7.06 13.63
CA LEU A 212 5.23 -7.67 12.69
C LEU A 212 6.39 -8.30 13.46
N LYS A 213 6.88 -9.43 12.96
CA LYS A 213 8.02 -10.11 13.57
C LYS A 213 8.99 -10.52 12.49
N PHE A 214 10.20 -10.00 12.60
CA PHE A 214 11.30 -10.34 11.71
C PHE A 214 12.38 -11.10 12.45
N LYS A 215 13.12 -11.90 11.70
CA LYS A 215 14.30 -12.59 12.18
C LYS A 215 15.46 -11.60 12.32
N ASP A 216 15.65 -10.75 11.32
CA ASP A 216 16.71 -9.75 11.32
C ASP A 216 16.19 -8.41 11.87
N PHE A 217 17.10 -7.55 12.35
CA PHE A 217 16.74 -6.22 12.85
C PHE A 217 16.69 -5.22 11.70
N TYR A 218 15.58 -4.48 11.60
CA TYR A 218 15.40 -3.42 10.62
C TYR A 218 15.26 -2.08 11.34
N ALA A 219 15.80 -1.02 10.75
CA ALA A 219 15.62 0.32 11.30
C ALA A 219 14.14 0.73 11.20
N LYS A 220 13.66 1.50 12.18
CA LYS A 220 12.32 2.12 12.15
C LYS A 220 12.20 3.12 11.01
N ASP A 221 13.23 3.95 10.84
CA ASP A 221 13.33 4.88 9.72
C ASP A 221 14.08 4.24 8.56
N ARG A 222 13.34 4.00 7.48
CA ARG A 222 13.84 3.48 6.20
C ARG A 222 13.54 4.43 5.05
N SER A 223 13.27 5.70 5.36
CA SER A 223 12.92 6.75 4.39
C SER A 223 13.92 6.87 3.25
N LYS A 224 15.23 6.83 3.54
CA LYS A 224 16.28 6.85 2.52
C LYS A 224 16.14 5.73 1.48
N ARG A 225 15.75 4.52 1.89
CA ARG A 225 15.54 3.39 0.96
C ARG A 225 14.28 3.64 0.11
N ILE A 226 13.20 4.13 0.72
CA ILE A 226 11.97 4.49 0.01
C ILE A 226 12.24 5.56 -1.04
N ILE A 227 13.01 6.60 -0.69
CA ILE A 227 13.39 7.67 -1.63
C ILE A 227 14.22 7.13 -2.78
N ASN A 228 15.25 6.34 -2.48
CA ASN A 228 16.08 5.74 -3.52
C ASN A 228 15.28 4.85 -4.48
N LEU A 229 14.26 4.15 -3.97
CA LEU A 229 13.33 3.40 -4.79
C LEU A 229 12.54 4.36 -5.68
N LYS A 230 11.82 5.33 -5.11
CA LYS A 230 11.04 6.34 -5.86
C LYS A 230 11.88 7.01 -6.95
N ASP A 231 13.08 7.47 -6.63
CA ASP A 231 14.03 8.08 -7.57
C ASP A 231 14.41 7.11 -8.70
N ALA A 232 14.73 5.85 -8.38
CA ALA A 232 15.06 4.85 -9.39
C ALA A 232 13.88 4.54 -10.34
N ILE A 233 12.64 4.63 -9.85
CA ILE A 233 11.42 4.46 -10.66
C ILE A 233 11.23 5.68 -11.57
N ILE A 234 11.37 6.89 -11.04
CA ILE A 234 11.28 8.14 -11.82
C ILE A 234 12.31 8.13 -12.95
N ASP A 235 13.57 7.81 -12.64
CA ASP A 235 14.67 7.72 -13.61
C ASP A 235 14.45 6.67 -14.72
N SER A 236 13.54 5.71 -14.51
CA SER A 236 13.27 4.64 -15.48
C SER A 236 12.32 5.05 -16.61
N ASN A 237 11.72 6.25 -16.54
CA ASN A 237 10.80 6.81 -17.55
C ASN A 237 9.60 5.92 -17.90
N VAL A 238 9.17 5.02 -16.99
CA VAL A 238 8.01 4.14 -17.24
C VAL A 238 6.66 4.74 -16.85
N LEU A 239 6.69 5.92 -16.19
CA LEU A 239 5.52 6.55 -15.58
C LEU A 239 4.60 7.21 -16.60
N ASP A 240 5.00 7.26 -17.87
CA ASP A 240 4.20 7.69 -19.02
C ASP A 240 3.07 6.71 -19.38
N CYS A 241 3.22 5.43 -19.00
CA CYS A 241 2.23 4.39 -19.20
C CYS A 241 1.01 4.61 -18.30
N SER A 242 -0.10 5.07 -18.89
CA SER A 242 -1.29 5.55 -18.17
C SER A 242 -1.95 4.50 -17.27
N ASN A 243 -1.93 3.22 -17.68
CA ASN A 243 -2.51 2.10 -16.94
C ASN A 243 -1.52 1.39 -16.00
N LEU A 244 -0.27 1.88 -15.89
CA LEU A 244 0.69 1.46 -14.87
C LEU A 244 0.75 2.50 -13.74
N HIS A 245 0.52 2.07 -12.52
CA HIS A 245 0.61 2.92 -11.33
C HIS A 245 1.59 2.30 -10.34
N VAL A 246 2.55 3.09 -9.88
CA VAL A 246 3.61 2.61 -8.98
C VAL A 246 3.58 3.39 -7.68
N TYR A 247 3.58 2.64 -6.58
CA TYR A 247 3.55 3.15 -5.22
C TYR A 247 4.73 2.58 -4.44
N VAL A 248 5.34 3.40 -3.59
CA VAL A 248 6.41 2.97 -2.69
C VAL A 248 6.12 3.49 -1.29
N VAL A 249 5.92 2.57 -0.36
CA VAL A 249 5.61 2.89 1.04
C VAL A 249 6.35 1.98 2.01
N SER A 250 6.30 2.34 3.27
CA SER A 250 6.77 1.49 4.36
C SER A 250 5.82 0.30 4.59
N LEU A 251 6.35 -0.81 5.10
CA LEU A 251 5.57 -2.03 5.34
C LEU A 251 4.43 -1.82 6.34
N SER A 252 4.57 -0.88 7.27
CA SER A 252 3.50 -0.49 8.20
C SER A 252 2.29 0.14 7.50
N ARG A 253 2.49 0.77 6.33
CA ARG A 253 1.46 1.54 5.60
C ARG A 253 0.86 0.82 4.39
N VAL A 254 1.57 -0.16 3.87
CA VAL A 254 1.19 -0.95 2.68
C VAL A 254 -0.26 -1.44 2.68
N ALA A 255 -0.81 -1.90 3.80
CA ALA A 255 -2.16 -2.47 3.84
C ALA A 255 -3.24 -1.39 3.65
N VAL A 256 -2.97 -0.17 4.15
CA VAL A 256 -3.85 0.99 3.98
C VAL A 256 -3.87 1.42 2.51
N VAL A 257 -2.69 1.56 1.90
CA VAL A 257 -2.56 1.94 0.48
C VAL A 257 -3.10 0.85 -0.44
N ALA A 258 -2.80 -0.44 -0.16
CA ALA A 258 -3.34 -1.57 -0.91
C ALA A 258 -4.87 -1.61 -0.89
N LYS A 259 -5.49 -1.32 0.26
CA LYS A 259 -6.95 -1.17 0.36
C LYS A 259 -7.45 -0.07 -0.57
N LYS A 260 -6.90 1.15 -0.49
CA LYS A 260 -7.32 2.29 -1.33
C LYS A 260 -7.21 1.98 -2.83
N ILE A 261 -6.13 1.31 -3.24
CA ILE A 261 -5.95 0.83 -4.62
C ILE A 261 -7.04 -0.17 -5.01
N LEU A 262 -7.26 -1.21 -4.20
CA LEU A 262 -8.20 -2.29 -4.50
C LEU A 262 -9.66 -1.82 -4.47
N THR A 263 -10.04 -0.93 -3.56
CA THR A 263 -11.40 -0.36 -3.48
C THR A 263 -11.66 0.68 -4.56
N GLY A 264 -10.62 1.13 -5.25
CA GLY A 264 -10.70 2.12 -6.32
C GLY A 264 -10.74 3.56 -5.86
N THR A 265 -10.35 3.81 -4.61
CA THR A 265 -10.07 5.16 -4.11
C THR A 265 -8.82 5.74 -4.77
N TYR A 266 -7.83 4.89 -5.07
CA TYR A 266 -6.63 5.26 -5.82
C TYR A 266 -6.59 4.59 -7.20
N PRO A 267 -6.00 5.23 -8.23
CA PRO A 267 -5.59 6.62 -8.21
C PRO A 267 -6.84 7.52 -8.27
N TYR A 268 -6.74 8.75 -7.77
CA TYR A 268 -7.79 9.74 -7.99
C TYR A 268 -7.88 10.03 -9.49
N ASP A 269 -9.10 10.03 -10.02
CA ASP A 269 -9.34 10.47 -11.39
C ASP A 269 -9.21 12.00 -11.53
N ASN A 270 -9.22 12.51 -12.76
CA ASN A 270 -9.06 13.95 -13.01
C ASN A 270 -10.16 14.79 -12.34
N LEU A 271 -11.39 14.26 -12.25
CA LEU A 271 -12.51 14.97 -11.64
C LEU A 271 -12.35 15.02 -10.12
N GLU A 272 -11.92 13.93 -9.49
CA GLU A 272 -11.63 13.87 -8.06
C GLU A 272 -10.46 14.79 -7.67
N ARG A 273 -9.39 14.79 -8.48
CA ARG A 273 -8.24 15.68 -8.29
C ARG A 273 -8.64 17.15 -8.39
N HIS A 274 -9.41 17.51 -9.41
CA HIS A 274 -9.93 18.87 -9.56
C HIS A 274 -10.88 19.25 -8.40
N LYS A 275 -11.76 18.35 -7.97
CA LYS A 275 -12.64 18.60 -6.81
C LYS A 275 -11.83 18.85 -5.55
N LEU A 276 -10.81 18.04 -5.27
CA LEU A 276 -9.95 18.22 -4.11
C LEU A 276 -9.20 19.56 -4.18
N SER A 277 -8.67 19.95 -5.35
CA SER A 277 -7.99 21.24 -5.50
C SER A 277 -8.92 22.43 -5.24
N VAL A 278 -10.16 22.40 -5.76
CA VAL A 278 -11.17 23.43 -5.51
C VAL A 278 -11.61 23.47 -4.05
N VAL A 279 -11.79 22.31 -3.41
CA VAL A 279 -12.17 22.21 -2.00
C VAL A 279 -11.08 22.78 -1.10
N SER A 280 -9.81 22.44 -1.31
CA SER A 280 -8.69 23.02 -0.55
C SER A 280 -8.70 24.53 -0.59
N MET A 281 -8.94 25.09 -1.78
CA MET A 281 -9.00 26.54 -1.94
C MET A 281 -10.19 27.18 -1.24
N LYS A 282 -11.35 26.53 -1.26
CA LYS A 282 -12.52 26.99 -0.52
C LYS A 282 -12.30 26.95 0.99
N LEU A 283 -11.63 25.92 1.50
CA LEU A 283 -11.28 25.81 2.92
C LEU A 283 -10.34 26.94 3.35
N LEU A 284 -9.38 27.33 2.50
CA LEU A 284 -8.54 28.50 2.77
C LEU A 284 -9.36 29.80 2.92
N GLU A 285 -10.34 30.02 2.03
CA GLU A 285 -11.24 31.18 2.11
C GLU A 285 -12.09 31.20 3.39
N MET A 286 -12.48 30.01 3.87
CA MET A 286 -13.35 29.88 5.05
C MET A 286 -12.61 30.02 6.39
N ASN A 287 -11.32 29.69 6.43
CA ASN A 287 -10.56 29.63 7.67
C ASN A 287 -9.74 30.89 8.01
N ASP A 288 -9.48 31.77 7.05
CA ASP A 288 -8.83 33.05 7.37
C ASP A 288 -9.88 34.06 7.87
N LYS A 289 -9.56 34.73 8.97
CA LYS A 289 -10.35 35.85 9.51
C LYS A 289 -10.41 37.01 8.51
N ASP A 290 -9.42 37.08 7.62
CA ASP A 290 -9.36 38.02 6.51
C ASP A 290 -9.91 37.36 5.24
N SER A 291 -10.85 38.02 4.57
CA SER A 291 -11.58 37.45 3.43
C SER A 291 -10.67 37.33 2.20
N TYR A 292 -10.12 36.13 1.96
CA TYR A 292 -9.48 35.83 0.67
C TYR A 292 -10.52 35.85 -0.44
N GLN A 293 -10.14 36.37 -1.60
CA GLN A 293 -10.86 36.17 -2.85
C GLN A 293 -10.06 35.19 -3.71
N LYS A 294 -10.71 34.11 -4.18
CA LYS A 294 -10.11 33.21 -5.17
C LYS A 294 -10.73 33.37 -6.55
N GLU A 295 -9.88 33.20 -7.55
CA GLU A 295 -10.26 33.05 -8.95
C GLU A 295 -9.53 31.84 -9.52
N GLU A 296 -10.25 30.94 -10.20
CA GLU A 296 -9.63 29.82 -10.91
C GLU A 296 -9.07 30.30 -12.25
N LEU A 297 -7.87 29.86 -12.58
CA LEU A 297 -7.14 30.27 -13.77
C LEU A 297 -7.01 29.09 -14.75
N ASN A 298 -6.90 29.40 -16.04
CA ASN A 298 -6.69 28.38 -17.06
C ASN A 298 -5.24 27.86 -17.00
N ALA A 299 -5.05 26.54 -16.96
CA ALA A 299 -3.73 25.90 -16.93
C ALA A 299 -2.86 26.23 -18.16
N ASP A 300 -3.45 26.35 -19.36
CA ASP A 300 -2.71 26.59 -20.62
C ASP A 300 -1.98 27.94 -20.65
N ASP A 301 -2.41 28.87 -19.78
CA ASP A 301 -1.74 30.14 -19.58
C ASP A 301 -0.38 30.02 -18.88
N PHE A 302 -0.11 28.89 -18.22
CA PHE A 302 1.08 28.67 -17.40
C PHE A 302 2.15 27.80 -18.06
N TYR A 303 1.77 26.88 -18.95
CA TYR A 303 2.71 25.90 -19.55
C TYR A 303 2.93 26.16 -21.03
N LEU A 304 4.15 25.89 -21.52
CA LEU A 304 4.44 25.90 -22.96
C LEU A 304 3.61 24.83 -23.69
N ALA A 305 3.25 25.09 -24.96
CA ALA A 305 2.39 24.20 -25.74
C ALA A 305 3.00 22.79 -25.99
N GLU A 306 4.31 22.65 -25.79
CA GLU A 306 5.05 21.39 -25.87
C GLU A 306 4.97 20.54 -24.59
N VAL A 307 4.53 21.12 -23.47
CA VAL A 307 4.40 20.40 -22.20
C VAL A 307 3.15 19.53 -22.26
N ASN A 308 3.30 18.24 -21.98
CA ASN A 308 2.18 17.32 -21.92
C ASN A 308 1.26 17.68 -20.75
N GLU A 309 -0.06 17.75 -21.00
CA GLU A 309 -1.08 18.08 -19.99
C GLU A 309 -1.03 17.16 -18.76
N SER A 310 -0.57 15.92 -18.93
CA SER A 310 -0.38 14.98 -17.81
C SER A 310 0.70 15.44 -16.81
N LEU A 311 1.46 16.50 -17.09
CA LEU A 311 2.44 17.13 -16.20
C LEU A 311 1.92 18.42 -15.56
N TYR A 312 0.70 18.86 -15.91
CA TYR A 312 0.11 20.06 -15.33
C TYR A 312 -0.23 19.83 -13.85
N ALA A 313 -0.33 20.93 -13.11
CA ALA A 313 -0.94 20.92 -11.79
C ALA A 313 -2.44 20.59 -11.91
N ASP A 314 -3.03 20.03 -10.85
CA ASP A 314 -4.44 19.66 -10.79
C ASP A 314 -5.38 20.88 -10.58
N GLY A 315 -4.82 22.08 -10.38
CA GLY A 315 -5.54 23.34 -10.37
C GLY A 315 -4.63 24.56 -10.29
N HIS A 316 -5.11 25.70 -10.81
CA HIS A 316 -4.40 26.98 -10.80
C HIS A 316 -5.35 28.05 -10.27
N PHE A 317 -4.90 28.83 -9.29
CA PHE A 317 -5.74 29.81 -8.62
C PHE A 317 -4.99 31.11 -8.41
N SER A 318 -5.68 32.22 -8.58
CA SER A 318 -5.28 33.53 -8.08
C SER A 318 -5.95 33.73 -6.72
N ILE A 319 -5.14 34.00 -5.69
CA ILE A 319 -5.60 34.32 -4.34
C ILE A 319 -5.26 35.78 -4.08
N ARG A 320 -6.25 36.58 -3.71
CA ARG A 320 -6.08 37.98 -3.34
C ARG A 320 -6.41 38.19 -1.86
N LYS A 321 -5.49 38.83 -1.14
CA LYS A 321 -5.69 39.36 0.21
C LYS A 321 -5.25 40.81 0.23
N ASN A 322 -6.17 41.71 0.56
CA ASN A 322 -5.95 43.15 0.47
C ASN A 322 -5.48 43.55 -0.94
N MET A 323 -4.30 44.18 -1.06
CA MET A 323 -3.69 44.55 -2.34
C MET A 323 -2.71 43.50 -2.88
N GLU A 324 -2.43 42.43 -2.13
CA GLU A 324 -1.52 41.37 -2.56
C GLU A 324 -2.28 40.29 -3.32
N GLN A 325 -1.75 39.91 -4.48
CA GLN A 325 -2.25 38.82 -5.29
C GLN A 325 -1.14 37.79 -5.47
N LYS A 326 -1.44 36.54 -5.14
CA LYS A 326 -0.55 35.39 -5.32
C LYS A 326 -1.18 34.37 -6.25
N THR A 327 -0.38 33.79 -7.11
CA THR A 327 -0.77 32.69 -7.99
C THR A 327 -0.32 31.37 -7.40
N VAL A 328 -1.25 30.43 -7.26
CA VAL A 328 -1.04 29.13 -6.61
C VAL A 328 -1.32 28.00 -7.59
N ALA A 329 -0.36 27.09 -7.73
CA ALA A 329 -0.54 25.83 -8.43
C ALA A 329 -0.75 24.69 -7.41
N ILE A 330 -1.78 23.89 -7.61
CA ILE A 330 -2.15 22.80 -6.71
C ILE A 330 -1.87 21.46 -7.36
N LYS A 331 -1.12 20.60 -6.66
CA LYS A 331 -0.95 19.19 -7.01
C LYS A 331 -1.59 18.33 -5.93
N VAL A 332 -2.63 17.58 -6.29
CA VAL A 332 -3.20 16.53 -5.43
C VAL A 332 -2.24 15.35 -5.39
N MET A 333 -1.99 14.88 -4.18
CA MET A 333 -1.02 13.84 -3.84
C MET A 333 -1.75 12.61 -3.30
N GLU A 334 -1.12 11.45 -3.48
CA GLU A 334 -1.54 10.16 -2.92
C GLU A 334 -0.36 9.57 -2.15
N GLU A 335 -0.60 8.95 -0.99
CA GLU A 335 0.47 8.37 -0.17
C GLU A 335 1.28 7.35 -0.99
N GLY A 336 2.58 7.62 -1.16
CA GLY A 336 3.51 6.72 -1.83
C GLY A 336 3.46 6.74 -3.36
N ASN A 337 2.55 7.47 -3.99
CA ASN A 337 2.42 7.52 -5.45
C ASN A 337 3.64 8.19 -6.09
N VAL A 338 4.36 7.45 -6.94
CA VAL A 338 5.60 7.93 -7.54
C VAL A 338 5.34 8.97 -8.63
N ARG A 339 4.26 8.83 -9.39
CA ARG A 339 3.89 9.77 -10.47
C ARG A 339 3.51 11.13 -9.89
N ASP A 340 2.81 11.17 -8.76
CA ASP A 340 2.48 12.44 -8.11
C ASP A 340 3.72 13.14 -7.55
N LEU A 341 4.66 12.39 -6.97
CA LEU A 341 5.95 12.96 -6.56
C LEU A 341 6.75 13.52 -7.73
N ASP A 342 6.82 12.79 -8.85
CA ASP A 342 7.53 13.24 -10.06
C ASP A 342 6.95 14.55 -10.60
N ARG A 343 5.62 14.62 -10.70
CA ARG A 343 4.91 15.84 -11.10
C ARG A 343 5.15 16.99 -10.13
N LEU A 344 5.10 16.76 -8.82
CA LEU A 344 5.36 17.81 -7.83
C LEU A 344 6.80 18.36 -7.97
N ARG A 345 7.78 17.47 -8.19
CA ARG A 345 9.18 17.85 -8.44
C ARG A 345 9.33 18.63 -9.74
N TYR A 346 8.64 18.22 -10.80
CA TYR A 346 8.62 18.94 -12.07
C TYR A 346 8.05 20.36 -11.91
N LEU A 347 6.94 20.53 -11.21
CA LEU A 347 6.35 21.85 -10.93
C LEU A 347 7.30 22.73 -10.11
N ALA A 348 7.94 22.17 -9.08
CA ALA A 348 8.94 22.86 -8.28
C ALA A 348 10.13 23.32 -9.13
N LEU A 349 10.62 22.46 -10.04
CA LEU A 349 11.70 22.78 -10.98
C LEU A 349 11.30 23.91 -11.92
N LEU A 350 10.12 23.84 -12.55
CA LEU A 350 9.61 24.90 -13.43
C LEU A 350 9.57 26.26 -12.74
N ARG A 351 9.17 26.28 -11.46
CA ARG A 351 9.12 27.50 -10.66
C ARG A 351 10.50 28.03 -10.33
N GLN A 352 11.39 27.16 -9.85
CA GLN A 352 12.76 27.50 -9.50
C GLN A 352 13.52 28.07 -10.70
N GLU A 353 13.35 27.47 -11.88
CA GLU A 353 13.98 27.89 -13.13
C GLU A 353 13.20 29.01 -13.86
N LYS A 354 12.08 29.48 -13.31
CA LYS A 354 11.20 30.51 -13.91
C LYS A 354 10.75 30.15 -15.34
N ARG A 355 10.40 28.90 -15.56
CA ARG A 355 10.00 28.32 -16.87
C ARG A 355 8.51 28.29 -17.13
N PHE A 356 7.68 28.69 -16.17
CA PHE A 356 6.27 28.94 -16.43
C PHE A 356 6.09 30.18 -17.33
N LYS A 357 5.08 30.17 -18.20
CA LYS A 357 4.67 31.33 -19.01
C LYS A 357 4.25 32.52 -18.13
N LYS A 358 3.55 32.24 -17.04
CA LYS A 358 3.13 33.19 -16.00
C LYS A 358 3.75 32.80 -14.66
N SER A 359 4.06 33.76 -13.79
CA SER A 359 4.66 33.47 -12.49
C SER A 359 3.72 32.63 -11.61
N VAL A 360 4.28 31.61 -10.97
CA VAL A 360 3.61 30.83 -9.92
C VAL A 360 4.28 31.16 -8.60
N ASP A 361 3.56 31.81 -7.70
CA ASP A 361 4.07 32.30 -6.43
C ASP A 361 4.18 31.19 -5.40
N LEU A 362 3.29 30.18 -5.43
CA LEU A 362 3.27 29.07 -4.49
C LEU A 362 2.85 27.76 -5.18
N ILE A 363 3.43 26.64 -4.74
CA ILE A 363 2.99 25.29 -5.11
C ILE A 363 2.47 24.62 -3.85
N LEU A 364 1.26 24.06 -3.91
CA LEU A 364 0.65 23.30 -2.82
C LEU A 364 0.51 21.82 -3.20
N GLY A 365 1.12 20.93 -2.42
CA GLY A 365 0.83 19.51 -2.43
C GLY A 365 -0.35 19.21 -1.49
N VAL A 366 -1.44 18.68 -2.02
CA VAL A 366 -2.70 18.49 -1.28
C VAL A 366 -2.96 17.00 -1.09
N TYR A 367 -3.08 16.57 0.16
CA TYR A 367 -3.57 15.23 0.52
C TYR A 367 -5.03 15.29 0.92
N ALA A 368 -5.76 14.20 0.71
CA ALA A 368 -7.15 14.12 1.16
C ALA A 368 -7.23 14.00 2.68
N ASP A 369 -6.35 13.17 3.27
CA ASP A 369 -6.32 12.89 4.70
C ASP A 369 -4.97 13.20 5.36
N THR A 370 -5.03 13.46 6.66
CA THR A 370 -3.87 13.86 7.46
C THR A 370 -2.85 12.73 7.61
N ASP A 371 -3.34 11.49 7.63
CA ASP A 371 -2.54 10.30 7.84
C ASP A 371 -1.68 10.01 6.59
N GLU A 372 -2.22 10.18 5.38
CA GLU A 372 -1.48 10.15 4.12
C GLU A 372 -0.31 11.14 4.15
N LEU A 373 -0.59 12.42 4.46
CA LEU A 373 0.42 13.48 4.52
C LEU A 373 1.55 13.14 5.50
N LYS A 374 1.21 12.64 6.69
CA LYS A 374 2.17 12.34 7.76
C LYS A 374 3.04 11.12 7.46
N ASN A 375 2.55 10.17 6.66
CA ASN A 375 3.25 8.93 6.37
C ASN A 375 3.93 8.90 5.00
N ASP A 376 3.64 9.85 4.10
CA ASP A 376 4.35 9.91 2.82
C ASP A 376 5.78 10.42 2.97
N ILE A 377 6.67 9.88 2.12
CA ILE A 377 8.11 10.12 2.12
C ILE A 377 8.49 10.63 0.74
N LEU A 378 8.66 11.95 0.62
CA LEU A 378 8.85 12.64 -0.66
C LEU A 378 10.33 12.89 -1.00
N GLY A 379 11.21 12.84 0.00
CA GLY A 379 12.65 12.98 -0.16
C GLY A 379 13.17 14.40 0.00
N LYS A 380 13.93 14.90 -0.96
CA LYS A 380 14.60 16.20 -0.81
C LYS A 380 13.56 17.33 -0.63
N PRO A 381 13.81 18.29 0.29
CA PRO A 381 13.02 19.50 0.40
C PRO A 381 12.78 20.15 -0.97
N LEU A 382 11.53 20.53 -1.24
CA LEU A 382 11.15 21.24 -2.46
C LEU A 382 10.95 22.71 -2.09
N GLU A 383 11.81 23.60 -2.63
CA GLU A 383 11.84 25.00 -2.21
C GLU A 383 10.50 25.69 -2.44
N LYS A 384 9.94 26.28 -1.37
CA LYS A 384 8.63 26.96 -1.35
C LYS A 384 7.50 26.13 -2.00
N THR A 385 7.52 24.85 -1.70
CA THR A 385 6.38 23.94 -1.87
C THR A 385 5.84 23.65 -0.48
N ASN A 386 4.57 23.96 -0.25
CA ASN A 386 3.90 23.62 1.00
C ASN A 386 3.02 22.38 0.79
N LEU A 387 2.80 21.63 1.86
CA LEU A 387 1.96 20.45 1.89
C LEU A 387 0.82 20.67 2.87
N ILE A 388 -0.38 20.22 2.49
CA ILE A 388 -1.59 20.36 3.31
C ILE A 388 -2.40 19.07 3.25
N SER A 389 -3.31 18.92 4.21
CA SER A 389 -4.39 17.92 4.10
C SER A 389 -5.74 18.62 4.18
N THR A 390 -6.69 18.19 3.34
CA THR A 390 -8.05 18.76 3.37
C THR A 390 -8.76 18.45 4.69
N GLU A 391 -8.48 17.30 5.31
CA GLU A 391 -9.01 16.92 6.61
C GLU A 391 -8.65 17.91 7.72
N MET A 392 -7.37 18.27 7.88
CA MET A 392 -6.97 19.26 8.89
C MET A 392 -7.61 20.62 8.67
N TRP A 393 -7.87 20.99 7.42
CA TRP A 393 -8.47 22.27 7.08
C TRP A 393 -10.00 22.28 7.24
N MET A 394 -10.65 21.14 7.50
CA MET A 394 -12.07 21.08 7.80
C MET A 394 -12.41 21.38 9.27
N ASP A 395 -11.42 21.35 10.18
CA ASP A 395 -11.63 21.67 11.59
C ASP A 395 -11.77 23.19 11.79
N PHE A 396 -13.02 23.66 11.71
CA PHE A 396 -13.37 25.08 11.84
C PHE A 396 -12.95 25.66 13.20
N GLY A 397 -12.12 26.70 13.18
CA GLY A 397 -11.73 27.47 14.36
C GLY A 397 -10.24 27.42 14.70
N GLU A 398 -9.48 26.53 14.08
CA GLU A 398 -8.01 26.53 14.13
C GLU A 398 -7.42 27.16 12.85
N ILE A 399 -6.25 27.77 12.97
CA ILE A 399 -5.53 28.32 11.81
C ILE A 399 -5.08 27.12 10.97
N PRO A 400 -5.38 27.07 9.65
CA PRO A 400 -5.01 25.94 8.84
C PRO A 400 -3.49 25.76 8.82
N SER A 401 -3.01 24.61 9.31
CA SER A 401 -1.59 24.28 9.26
C SER A 401 -1.16 24.02 7.83
N MET A 402 -0.05 24.62 7.43
CA MET A 402 0.71 24.18 6.26
C MET A 402 2.00 23.53 6.72
N PHE A 403 2.52 22.61 5.90
CA PHE A 403 3.73 21.90 6.22
C PHE A 403 4.80 22.15 5.16
N GLN A 404 6.03 22.36 5.59
CA GLN A 404 7.19 22.32 4.71
C GLN A 404 8.06 21.12 5.05
N MET A 405 8.68 20.55 4.02
CA MET A 405 9.65 19.50 4.22
C MET A 405 10.97 20.08 4.70
N VAL A 406 11.38 19.67 5.89
CA VAL A 406 12.70 20.02 6.46
C VAL A 406 13.74 19.02 5.98
N ASN A 407 13.33 17.75 5.89
CA ASN A 407 14.14 16.65 5.38
C ASN A 407 13.24 15.55 4.78
N SER A 408 13.85 14.43 4.42
CA SER A 408 13.23 13.26 3.77
C SER A 408 11.92 12.74 4.35
N SER A 409 11.74 12.85 5.67
CA SER A 409 10.64 12.21 6.41
C SER A 409 10.04 13.11 7.49
N ARG A 410 10.49 14.36 7.58
CA ARG A 410 10.07 15.31 8.61
C ARG A 410 9.43 16.54 7.99
N LEU A 411 8.20 16.76 8.41
CA LEU A 411 7.44 17.97 8.16
C LEU A 411 7.59 18.93 9.35
N GLU A 412 7.70 20.21 9.06
CA GLU A 412 7.52 21.28 10.03
C GLU A 412 6.31 22.11 9.64
N GLU A 413 5.53 22.48 10.63
CA GLU A 413 4.38 23.37 10.45
C GLU A 413 4.88 24.79 10.19
N VAL A 414 4.26 25.47 9.22
CA VAL A 414 4.58 26.83 8.79
C VAL A 414 3.29 27.64 8.78
N ALA A 415 3.36 28.85 9.32
CA ALA A 415 2.22 29.76 9.34
C ALA A 415 1.86 30.24 7.92
N ILE A 416 0.56 30.35 7.62
CA ILE A 416 0.08 30.75 6.29
C ILE A 416 0.60 32.11 5.84
N HIS A 417 0.81 33.04 6.78
CA HIS A 417 1.26 34.39 6.46
C HIS A 417 2.76 34.50 6.13
N GLU A 418 3.55 33.45 6.40
CA GLU A 418 5.00 33.43 6.15
C GLU A 418 5.37 32.80 4.80
N SER A 419 4.40 32.22 4.10
CA SER A 419 4.52 31.64 2.75
C SER A 419 3.84 32.51 1.70
#